data_AF-A0A946DQP3-F1
#
_entry.id   AF-A0A946DQP3-F1
#
_cell.length_a   1.000
_cell.length_b   1.000
_cell.length_c   1.000
_cell.angle_alpha   90.00
_cell.angle_beta   90.00
_cell.angle_gamma   90.00
#
_symmetry.space_group_name_H-M   'P 1'
#
loop_
_entity.id
_entity.type
_entity.pdbx_description
1 polymer ?
#
loop_
_entity_poly.entity_id
_entity_poly.type
_entity_poly.pdbx_seq_one_letter_code
_entity_poly.pdbx_strand_id
1 'polypeptide(L)'
;MVEEACDEGAPYHVCSACHARLMALALRPIEWFNLAKRHGWWQYLLHDDFYDEDGTAYQAEQDVESPEQHLAPTMNEVCHDPNALLDYTITQWHFRPEVATAWQALDQTKVLHTLQQRYAMAGDFGIQGAMLDVAACSLAENGRDFVTAAWDDFRDPRQLGTLANATAACIPYDEGFSRVTGALAELDDKARRDTMYSLIYFHSHDVLDWIESNVSSPVTEDWGRLAAGSHFSWKRAVVWLDAGRLISLVALDALAAIVRPQSPLLRDYGPQLEDKPDSVSFRQTLESYLERDRVPRVRKTMEFLLKNLKTLTSH
;
A
#
# COMPACT_ATOMS: atom_id res chain seq x y z
N MET A 1 -14.34 28.02 22.86
CA MET A 1 -14.02 26.96 21.89
C MET A 1 -15.27 26.76 21.05
N VAL A 2 -15.10 26.57 19.74
CA VAL A 2 -16.20 26.20 18.85
C VAL A 2 -16.03 24.70 18.57
N GLU A 3 -17.11 23.95 18.63
CA GLU A 3 -17.15 22.53 18.31
C GLU A 3 -17.82 22.37 16.95
N GLU A 4 -17.16 21.71 16.02
CA GLU A 4 -17.80 21.21 14.81
C GLU A 4 -17.74 19.69 14.78
N ALA A 5 -18.88 19.07 14.50
CA ALA A 5 -18.91 17.65 14.20
C ALA A 5 -18.15 17.43 12.88
N CYS A 6 -17.01 16.73 12.96
CA CYS A 6 -16.54 15.99 11.78
C CYS A 6 -17.58 14.92 11.44
N ASP A 7 -17.50 14.37 10.22
CA ASP A 7 -18.26 13.17 9.84
C ASP A 7 -18.32 12.19 11.03
N GLU A 8 -19.54 11.99 11.52
CA GLU A 8 -19.98 11.21 12.69
C GLU A 8 -18.85 10.71 13.64
N GLY A 9 -18.36 11.56 14.58
CA GLY A 9 -17.81 11.03 15.85
C GLY A 9 -16.63 11.73 16.56
N ALA A 10 -15.92 12.69 15.96
CA ALA A 10 -14.71 13.29 16.56
C ALA A 10 -14.53 14.81 16.29
N PRO A 11 -15.25 15.68 17.00
CA PRO A 11 -15.30 17.10 16.66
C PRO A 11 -13.95 17.83 16.76
N TYR A 12 -13.74 18.83 15.89
CA TYR A 12 -12.57 19.71 15.97
C TYR A 12 -12.75 20.71 17.12
N HIS A 13 -11.90 20.60 18.14
CA HIS A 13 -11.91 21.54 19.26
C HIS A 13 -10.90 22.66 19.03
N VAL A 14 -11.37 23.76 18.46
CA VAL A 14 -10.53 24.92 18.07
C VAL A 14 -11.06 26.24 18.63
N CYS A 15 -10.22 27.27 18.65
CA CYS A 15 -10.66 28.62 18.98
C CYS A 15 -11.45 29.23 17.81
N SER A 16 -12.22 30.29 18.05
CA SER A 16 -13.08 30.90 17.02
C SER A 16 -12.29 31.40 15.80
N ALA A 17 -11.07 31.89 15.98
CA ALA A 17 -10.22 32.33 14.88
C ALA A 17 -9.72 31.14 14.02
N CYS A 18 -9.26 30.07 14.67
CA CYS A 18 -8.86 28.83 13.97
C CYS A 18 -10.05 28.18 13.26
N HIS A 19 -11.25 28.22 13.87
CA HIS A 19 -12.47 27.72 13.25
C HIS A 19 -12.83 28.50 11.98
N ALA A 20 -12.78 29.84 12.02
CA ALA A 20 -13.02 30.64 10.82
C ALA A 20 -12.04 30.30 9.68
N ARG A 21 -10.75 30.11 10.00
CA ARG A 21 -9.75 29.66 9.02
C ARG A 21 -10.00 28.23 8.52
N LEU A 22 -10.40 27.31 9.39
CA LEU A 22 -10.76 25.94 9.02
C LEU A 22 -11.92 25.94 8.00
N MET A 23 -12.97 26.71 8.26
CA MET A 23 -14.14 26.79 7.38
C MET A 23 -13.84 27.46 6.05
N ALA A 24 -12.91 28.42 6.05
CA ALA A 24 -12.44 29.06 4.82
C ALA A 24 -11.32 28.27 4.12
N LEU A 25 -11.01 27.05 4.57
CA LEU A 25 -9.92 26.21 4.07
C LEU A 25 -8.56 26.93 4.04
N ALA A 26 -8.36 27.86 4.98
CA ALA A 26 -7.23 28.80 5.04
C ALA A 26 -6.38 28.61 6.31
N LEU A 27 -6.29 27.38 6.82
CA LEU A 27 -5.39 27.06 7.93
C LEU A 27 -3.94 27.42 7.60
N ARG A 28 -3.22 27.89 8.60
CA ARG A 28 -1.76 28.02 8.50
C ARG A 28 -1.12 26.62 8.56
N PRO A 29 0.07 26.41 7.98
CA PRO A 29 0.68 25.07 7.90
C PRO A 29 0.74 24.32 9.25
N ILE A 30 1.16 25.00 10.32
CA ILE A 30 1.20 24.41 11.68
C ILE A 30 -0.19 24.09 12.26
N GLU A 31 -1.22 24.82 11.86
CA GLU A 31 -2.59 24.57 12.32
C GLU A 31 -3.16 23.33 11.66
N TRP A 32 -2.97 23.22 10.34
CA TRP A 32 -3.30 22.00 9.60
C TRP A 32 -2.58 20.79 10.18
N PHE A 33 -1.26 20.89 10.37
CA PHE A 33 -0.45 19.80 10.95
C PHE A 33 -1.00 19.30 12.29
N ASN A 34 -1.35 20.23 13.19
CA ASN A 34 -1.85 19.89 14.52
C ASN A 34 -3.23 19.22 14.51
N LEU A 35 -4.06 19.50 13.50
CA LEU A 35 -5.34 18.82 13.29
C LEU A 35 -5.14 17.48 12.58
N ALA A 36 -4.41 17.46 11.46
CA ALA A 36 -4.16 16.28 10.65
C ALA A 36 -3.52 15.14 11.44
N LYS A 37 -2.52 15.42 12.27
CA LYS A 37 -1.86 14.38 13.09
C LYS A 37 -2.79 13.72 14.11
N ARG A 38 -3.91 14.36 14.45
CA ARG A 38 -4.88 13.90 15.46
C ARG A 38 -6.11 13.25 14.88
N HIS A 39 -6.60 13.78 13.76
CA HIS A 39 -7.87 13.41 13.15
C HIS A 39 -7.72 12.66 11.82
N GLY A 40 -6.50 12.59 11.29
CA GLY A 40 -6.22 12.09 9.94
C GLY A 40 -6.39 13.20 8.91
N TRP A 41 -5.51 13.26 7.91
CA TRP A 41 -5.58 14.28 6.86
C TRP A 41 -6.67 14.01 5.83
N TRP A 42 -7.18 12.78 5.70
CA TRP A 42 -8.25 12.44 4.74
C TRP A 42 -9.65 12.88 5.19
N GLN A 43 -9.77 13.52 6.35
CA GLN A 43 -11.02 14.17 6.74
C GLN A 43 -11.29 15.31 5.76
N TYR A 44 -12.56 15.51 5.37
CA TYR A 44 -12.92 16.48 4.33
C TYR A 44 -12.23 17.84 4.48
N LEU A 45 -12.29 18.45 5.68
CA LEU A 45 -11.70 19.77 5.95
C LEU A 45 -10.17 19.81 6.02
N LEU A 46 -9.48 18.67 5.93
CA LEU A 46 -8.02 18.55 6.00
C LEU A 46 -7.43 17.89 4.75
N HIS A 47 -8.28 17.52 3.79
CA HIS A 47 -8.00 16.67 2.63
C HIS A 47 -6.92 17.26 1.69
N ASP A 48 -6.28 16.38 0.93
CA ASP A 48 -5.22 16.73 -0.05
C ASP A 48 -5.75 17.57 -1.24
N ASP A 49 -7.07 17.63 -1.42
CA ASP A 49 -7.71 18.58 -2.33
C ASP A 49 -7.45 20.05 -1.92
N PHE A 50 -7.24 20.32 -0.62
CA PHE A 50 -7.16 21.68 -0.07
C PHE A 50 -5.78 22.05 0.44
N TYR A 51 -5.01 21.08 0.94
CA TYR A 51 -3.71 21.27 1.58
C TYR A 51 -2.64 20.38 0.94
N ASP A 52 -1.35 20.77 1.00
CA ASP A 52 -0.20 19.87 0.77
C ASP A 52 0.20 19.10 2.05
N GLU A 53 1.12 18.14 1.92
CA GLU A 53 1.73 17.41 3.06
C GLU A 53 2.48 18.31 4.05
N ASP A 54 2.90 19.51 3.62
CA ASP A 54 3.51 20.53 4.49
C ASP A 54 2.47 21.48 5.12
N GLY A 55 1.19 21.31 4.81
CA GLY A 55 0.07 22.13 5.27
C GLY A 55 -0.17 23.40 4.48
N THR A 56 0.51 23.60 3.34
CA THR A 56 0.23 24.72 2.43
C THR A 56 -1.17 24.60 1.83
N ALA A 57 -2.01 25.62 2.00
CA ALA A 57 -3.35 25.65 1.41
C ALA A 57 -3.32 26.14 -0.05
N TYR A 58 -4.04 25.46 -0.96
CA TYR A 58 -4.10 25.83 -2.38
C TYR A 58 -5.48 26.27 -2.87
N GLN A 59 -6.55 25.94 -2.14
CA GLN A 59 -7.93 26.28 -2.49
C GLN A 59 -8.64 27.05 -1.37
N ALA A 60 -7.87 27.85 -0.64
CA ALA A 60 -8.40 28.67 0.44
C ALA A 60 -9.41 29.70 -0.10
N GLU A 61 -10.54 29.86 0.59
CA GLU A 61 -11.55 30.88 0.27
C GLU A 61 -11.09 32.30 0.66
N GLN A 62 -10.02 32.39 1.44
CA GLN A 62 -9.38 33.63 1.87
C GLN A 62 -7.84 33.48 1.91
N ASP A 63 -7.12 34.60 1.94
CA ASP A 63 -5.67 34.58 2.09
C ASP A 63 -5.24 33.91 3.41
N VAL A 64 -4.22 33.06 3.34
CA VAL A 64 -3.62 32.44 4.53
C VAL A 64 -2.80 33.50 5.28
N GLU A 65 -3.07 33.65 6.56
CA GLU A 65 -2.43 34.67 7.41
C GLU A 65 -0.99 34.27 7.76
N SER A 66 0.00 34.99 7.20
CA SER A 66 1.44 34.85 7.51
C SER A 66 1.95 33.39 7.54
N PRO A 67 1.70 32.57 6.50
CA PRO A 67 2.04 31.14 6.50
C PRO A 67 3.54 30.88 6.78
N GLU A 68 4.42 31.78 6.35
CA GLU A 68 5.87 31.69 6.53
C GLU A 68 6.32 31.75 7.99
N GLN A 69 5.47 32.27 8.89
CA GLN A 69 5.75 32.36 10.33
C GLN A 69 5.18 31.15 11.10
N HIS A 70 4.46 30.28 10.40
CA HIS A 70 3.63 29.23 10.98
C HIS A 70 3.81 27.91 10.23
N LEU A 71 5.07 27.53 9.99
CA LEU A 71 5.44 26.32 9.26
C LEU A 71 5.12 25.04 10.05
N ALA A 72 4.75 23.99 9.35
CA ALA A 72 4.69 22.64 9.91
C ALA A 72 6.13 22.12 10.16
N PRO A 73 6.31 21.17 11.12
CA PRO A 73 7.61 20.57 11.35
C PRO A 73 8.15 19.84 10.12
N THR A 74 9.44 19.98 9.87
CA THR A 74 10.15 19.28 8.81
C THR A 74 10.73 17.96 9.30
N MET A 75 10.99 17.04 8.35
CA MET A 75 11.63 15.76 8.64
C MET A 75 12.95 15.92 9.43
N ASN A 76 13.78 16.90 9.09
CA ASN A 76 15.06 17.14 9.78
C ASN A 76 14.90 17.56 11.25
N GLU A 77 13.78 18.20 11.60
CA GLU A 77 13.52 18.66 12.96
C GLU A 77 13.00 17.53 13.86
N VAL A 78 12.33 16.53 13.27
CA VAL A 78 11.60 15.49 14.02
C VAL A 78 12.28 14.11 14.00
N CYS A 79 13.27 13.89 13.12
CA CYS A 79 13.85 12.56 12.84
C CYS A 79 14.44 11.81 14.04
N HIS A 80 14.74 12.51 15.13
CA HIS A 80 15.37 11.94 16.33
C HIS A 80 14.40 11.72 17.50
N ASP A 81 13.14 12.16 17.38
CA ASP A 81 12.10 11.97 18.40
C ASP A 81 10.99 11.07 17.83
N PRO A 82 10.80 9.84 18.35
CA PRO A 82 9.77 8.93 17.87
C PRO A 82 8.36 9.52 17.87
N ASN A 83 7.99 10.34 18.87
CA ASN A 83 6.64 10.91 18.93
C ASN A 83 6.46 12.01 17.89
N ALA A 84 7.44 12.89 17.75
CA ALA A 84 7.39 13.95 16.74
C ALA A 84 7.47 13.37 15.32
N LEU A 85 8.27 12.32 15.12
CA LEU A 85 8.35 11.61 13.85
C LEU A 85 7.05 10.88 13.52
N LEU A 86 6.35 10.32 14.50
CA LEU A 86 5.04 9.71 14.29
C LEU A 86 3.99 10.74 13.90
N ASP A 87 3.96 11.88 14.60
CA ASP A 87 3.10 13.00 14.23
C ASP A 87 3.36 13.44 12.78
N TYR A 88 4.63 13.56 12.37
CA TYR A 88 5.01 13.85 10.98
C TYR A 88 4.60 12.76 9.99
N THR A 89 4.83 11.49 10.33
CA THR A 89 4.49 10.33 9.49
C THR A 89 3.00 10.27 9.21
N ILE A 90 2.16 10.53 10.22
CA ILE A 90 0.69 10.52 10.09
C ILE A 90 0.20 11.57 9.09
N THR A 91 0.90 12.71 8.95
CA THR A 91 0.47 13.77 8.03
C THR A 91 0.99 13.60 6.61
N GLN A 92 1.81 12.58 6.33
CA GLN A 92 2.26 12.30 4.96
C GLN A 92 1.21 11.48 4.21
N TRP A 93 1.02 11.78 2.92
CA TRP A 93 0.20 10.99 2.00
C TRP A 93 0.89 9.70 1.58
N HIS A 94 2.22 9.72 1.56
CA HIS A 94 3.04 8.60 1.17
C HIS A 94 4.09 8.27 2.23
N PHE A 95 4.22 6.99 2.55
CA PHE A 95 5.29 6.49 3.41
C PHE A 95 6.60 6.39 2.61
N ARG A 96 7.36 7.49 2.59
CA ARG A 96 8.56 7.63 1.74
C ARG A 96 9.79 6.91 2.32
N PRO A 97 10.76 6.50 1.48
CA PRO A 97 11.99 5.83 1.93
C PRO A 97 12.78 6.62 2.98
N GLU A 98 12.77 7.94 2.92
CA GLU A 98 13.48 8.80 3.88
C GLU A 98 12.84 8.72 5.28
N VAL A 99 11.51 8.62 5.34
CA VAL A 99 10.77 8.44 6.60
C VAL A 99 11.06 7.05 7.17
N ALA A 100 11.06 6.01 6.33
CA ALA A 100 11.45 4.65 6.74
C ALA A 100 12.88 4.62 7.29
N THR A 101 13.82 5.30 6.62
CA THR A 101 15.22 5.40 7.06
C THR A 101 15.33 6.09 8.43
N ALA A 102 14.55 7.15 8.67
CA ALA A 102 14.54 7.82 9.97
C ALA A 102 14.01 6.91 11.07
N TRP A 103 12.94 6.16 10.82
CA TRP A 103 12.43 5.16 11.77
C TRP A 103 13.41 4.05 12.07
N GLN A 104 14.11 3.53 11.06
CA GLN A 104 15.13 2.49 11.21
C GLN A 104 16.37 2.95 12.00
N ALA A 105 16.62 4.26 12.06
CA ALA A 105 17.73 4.83 12.83
C ALA A 105 17.41 4.98 14.33
N LEU A 106 16.14 4.83 14.73
CA LEU A 106 15.70 4.95 16.12
C LEU A 106 15.83 3.61 16.87
N ASP A 107 15.88 3.71 18.20
CA ASP A 107 15.86 2.54 19.07
C ASP A 107 14.50 1.81 18.98
N GLN A 108 14.51 0.54 18.59
CA GLN A 108 13.27 -0.23 18.35
C GLN A 108 12.37 -0.33 19.59
N THR A 109 12.93 -0.33 20.81
CA THR A 109 12.15 -0.36 22.05
C THR A 109 11.35 0.94 22.21
N LYS A 110 12.00 2.09 21.94
CA LYS A 110 11.32 3.39 21.95
C LYS A 110 10.25 3.48 20.86
N VAL A 111 10.55 2.99 19.65
CA VAL A 111 9.58 2.96 18.55
C VAL A 111 8.35 2.14 18.96
N LEU A 112 8.54 0.90 19.40
CA LEU A 112 7.45 0.02 19.83
C LEU A 112 6.60 0.66 20.93
N HIS A 113 7.23 1.22 21.95
CA HIS A 113 6.52 1.91 23.04
C HIS A 113 5.68 3.09 22.52
N THR A 114 6.23 3.91 21.63
CA THR A 114 5.49 5.02 21.00
C THR A 114 4.29 4.52 20.19
N LEU A 115 4.46 3.47 19.38
CA LEU A 115 3.36 2.89 18.61
C LEU A 115 2.26 2.33 19.53
N GLN A 116 2.61 1.56 20.56
CA GLN A 116 1.64 0.98 21.50
C GLN A 116 0.83 2.06 22.22
N GLN A 117 1.48 3.13 22.69
CA GLN A 117 0.80 4.24 23.35
C GLN A 117 -0.16 4.97 22.42
N ARG A 118 0.28 5.25 21.18
CA ARG A 118 -0.52 6.00 20.22
C ARG A 118 -1.67 5.18 19.65
N TYR A 119 -1.45 3.90 19.36
CA TYR A 119 -2.44 3.00 18.77
C TYR A 119 -3.64 2.80 19.70
N ALA A 120 -3.40 2.61 21.01
CA ALA A 120 -4.48 2.46 22.00
C ALA A 120 -5.41 3.68 22.11
N MET A 121 -4.98 4.85 21.63
CA MET A 121 -5.76 6.09 21.61
C MET A 121 -6.34 6.41 20.23
N ALA A 122 -5.93 5.70 19.18
CA ALA A 122 -6.33 5.97 17.81
C ALA A 122 -7.55 5.12 17.44
N GLY A 123 -8.68 5.77 17.15
CA GLY A 123 -9.87 5.11 16.61
C GLY A 123 -9.96 5.15 15.08
N ASP A 124 -9.03 5.82 14.43
CA ASP A 124 -9.11 6.20 13.02
C ASP A 124 -8.10 5.40 12.17
N PHE A 125 -8.60 4.84 11.06
CA PHE A 125 -7.94 3.73 10.35
C PHE A 125 -6.65 4.15 9.64
N GLY A 126 -6.55 5.37 9.13
CA GLY A 126 -5.34 5.84 8.47
C GLY A 126 -4.25 6.22 9.47
N ILE A 127 -4.60 6.68 10.68
CA ILE A 127 -3.62 6.93 11.75
C ILE A 127 -3.03 5.58 12.16
N GLN A 128 -3.90 4.58 12.35
CA GLN A 128 -3.47 3.21 12.59
C GLN A 128 -2.65 2.63 11.43
N GLY A 129 -3.02 2.93 10.18
CA GLY A 129 -2.27 2.55 8.99
C GLY A 129 -0.83 3.06 9.01
N ALA A 130 -0.63 4.35 9.30
CA ALA A 130 0.70 4.93 9.44
C ALA A 130 1.54 4.21 10.52
N MET A 131 0.93 3.86 11.66
CA MET A 131 1.61 3.09 12.71
C MET A 131 2.00 1.67 12.26
N LEU A 132 1.17 1.02 11.45
CA LEU A 132 1.46 -0.30 10.88
C LEU A 132 2.61 -0.22 9.86
N ASP A 133 2.67 0.83 9.04
CA ASP A 133 3.80 1.05 8.11
C ASP A 133 5.12 1.28 8.87
N VAL A 134 5.09 2.00 9.99
CA VAL A 134 6.25 2.14 10.88
C VAL A 134 6.67 0.80 11.47
N ALA A 135 5.72 0.00 11.96
CA ALA A 135 6.02 -1.33 12.49
C ALA A 135 6.69 -2.21 11.43
N ALA A 136 6.16 -2.21 10.20
CA ALA A 136 6.67 -2.98 9.08
C ALA A 136 8.13 -2.64 8.75
N CYS A 137 8.51 -1.36 8.77
CA CYS A 137 9.85 -0.95 8.34
C CYS A 137 10.92 -0.99 9.45
N SER A 138 10.54 -0.99 10.73
CA SER A 138 11.47 -0.70 11.83
C SER A 138 11.54 -1.76 12.94
N LEU A 139 10.54 -2.63 13.10
CA LEU A 139 10.45 -3.51 14.27
C LEU A 139 10.84 -4.96 14.02
N ALA A 140 10.69 -5.47 12.79
CA ALA A 140 10.88 -6.90 12.49
C ALA A 140 10.15 -7.78 13.53
N GLU A 141 10.78 -8.86 14.02
CA GLU A 141 10.18 -9.78 15.00
C GLU A 141 9.78 -9.12 16.34
N ASN A 142 10.38 -7.98 16.71
CA ASN A 142 10.00 -7.24 17.93
C ASN A 142 8.60 -6.62 17.82
N GLY A 143 8.07 -6.47 16.60
CA GLY A 143 6.72 -5.97 16.35
C GLY A 143 5.61 -7.01 16.49
N ARG A 144 5.94 -8.30 16.68
CA ARG A 144 4.98 -9.41 16.61
C ARG A 144 3.75 -9.20 17.49
N ASP A 145 3.95 -8.90 18.77
CA ASP A 145 2.85 -8.76 19.72
C ASP A 145 1.96 -7.55 19.38
N PHE A 146 2.57 -6.45 18.93
CA PHE A 146 1.85 -5.26 18.48
C PHE A 146 0.99 -5.55 17.25
N VAL A 147 1.55 -6.18 16.21
CA VAL A 147 0.81 -6.52 15.00
C VAL A 147 -0.27 -7.57 15.28
N THR A 148 -0.01 -8.50 16.20
CA THR A 148 -1.01 -9.49 16.65
C THR A 148 -2.20 -8.80 17.32
N ALA A 149 -1.96 -7.82 18.20
CA ALA A 149 -3.03 -7.04 18.81
C ALA A 149 -3.80 -6.20 17.77
N ALA A 150 -3.12 -5.66 16.75
CA ALA A 150 -3.79 -4.94 15.66
C ALA A 150 -4.75 -5.84 14.86
N TRP A 151 -4.48 -7.14 14.74
CA TRP A 151 -5.44 -8.09 14.18
C TRP A 151 -6.70 -8.25 15.03
N ASP A 152 -6.61 -8.15 16.36
CA ASP A 152 -7.77 -8.23 17.25
C ASP A 152 -8.70 -7.01 17.09
N ASP A 153 -8.13 -5.87 16.67
CA ASP A 153 -8.84 -4.61 16.41
C ASP A 153 -9.23 -4.42 14.93
N PHE A 154 -8.83 -5.32 14.03
CA PHE A 154 -9.14 -5.23 12.60
C PHE A 154 -10.66 -5.30 12.35
N ARG A 155 -11.22 -4.23 11.79
CA ARG A 155 -12.65 -4.13 11.42
C ARG A 155 -12.89 -3.71 9.99
N ASP A 156 -11.92 -3.06 9.35
CA ASP A 156 -12.09 -2.39 8.07
C ASP A 156 -11.17 -2.98 6.99
N PRO A 157 -11.71 -3.56 5.90
CA PRO A 157 -10.92 -4.11 4.80
C PRO A 157 -9.92 -3.12 4.18
N ARG A 158 -10.16 -1.81 4.28
CA ARG A 158 -9.23 -0.77 3.81
C ARG A 158 -7.88 -0.80 4.53
N GLN A 159 -7.84 -1.29 5.77
CA GLN A 159 -6.62 -1.43 6.56
C GLN A 159 -5.81 -2.68 6.19
N LEU A 160 -6.39 -3.63 5.44
CA LEU A 160 -5.76 -4.93 5.19
C LEU A 160 -4.41 -4.79 4.47
N GLY A 161 -4.22 -3.78 3.62
CA GLY A 161 -2.95 -3.52 2.95
C GLY A 161 -1.80 -3.22 3.91
N THR A 162 -1.98 -2.25 4.81
CA THR A 162 -0.93 -1.88 5.79
C THR A 162 -0.77 -2.95 6.87
N LEU A 163 -1.85 -3.62 7.26
CA LEU A 163 -1.79 -4.74 8.21
C LEU A 163 -1.07 -5.96 7.63
N ALA A 164 -1.27 -6.27 6.34
CA ALA A 164 -0.54 -7.35 5.65
C ALA A 164 0.96 -7.04 5.54
N ASN A 165 1.34 -5.79 5.25
CA ASN A 165 2.73 -5.36 5.22
C ASN A 165 3.41 -5.58 6.59
N ALA A 166 2.78 -5.07 7.66
CA ALA A 166 3.27 -5.24 9.03
C ALA A 166 3.32 -6.73 9.43
N THR A 167 2.33 -7.51 8.99
CA THR A 167 2.28 -8.96 9.24
C THR A 167 3.43 -9.69 8.57
N ALA A 168 3.70 -9.43 7.29
CA ALA A 168 4.80 -10.05 6.57
C ALA A 168 6.18 -9.70 7.17
N ALA A 169 6.31 -8.50 7.75
CA ALA A 169 7.54 -8.05 8.40
C ALA A 169 7.74 -8.57 9.83
N CYS A 170 6.66 -8.71 10.61
CA CYS A 170 6.76 -8.93 12.06
C CYS A 170 6.29 -10.31 12.54
N ILE A 171 5.47 -11.02 11.75
CA ILE A 171 4.88 -12.31 12.13
C ILE A 171 5.54 -13.43 11.32
N PRO A 172 5.81 -14.61 11.91
CA PRO A 172 6.33 -15.76 11.16
C PRO A 172 5.47 -16.09 9.95
N TYR A 173 6.12 -16.43 8.84
CA TYR A 173 5.50 -16.56 7.52
C TYR A 173 4.21 -17.40 7.52
N ASP A 174 4.24 -18.65 8.01
CA ASP A 174 3.07 -19.54 7.96
C ASP A 174 1.85 -18.95 8.70
N GLU A 175 2.11 -18.32 9.86
CA GLU A 175 1.07 -17.67 10.64
C GLU A 175 0.57 -16.40 9.93
N GLY A 176 1.47 -15.55 9.46
CA GLY A 176 1.14 -14.30 8.80
C GLY A 176 0.35 -14.51 7.50
N PHE A 177 0.81 -15.45 6.66
CA PHE A 177 0.16 -15.79 5.41
C PHE A 177 -1.23 -16.38 5.66
N SER A 178 -1.37 -17.25 6.66
CA SER A 178 -2.67 -17.80 7.05
C SER A 178 -3.64 -16.72 7.55
N ARG A 179 -3.16 -15.72 8.31
CA ARG A 179 -4.01 -14.62 8.80
C ARG A 179 -4.53 -13.77 7.64
N VAL A 180 -3.65 -13.35 6.73
CA VAL A 180 -4.04 -12.49 5.60
C VAL A 180 -4.97 -13.22 4.63
N THR A 181 -4.64 -14.46 4.27
CA THR A 181 -5.51 -15.26 3.39
C THR A 181 -6.86 -15.61 4.03
N GLY A 182 -6.89 -15.85 5.35
CA GLY A 182 -8.13 -16.02 6.11
C GLY A 182 -8.99 -14.76 6.08
N ALA A 183 -8.41 -13.59 6.31
CA ALA A 183 -9.13 -12.31 6.22
C ALA A 183 -9.70 -12.07 4.80
N LEU A 184 -8.93 -12.37 3.75
CA LEU A 184 -9.40 -12.27 2.36
C LEU A 184 -10.55 -13.23 2.04
N ALA A 185 -10.60 -14.40 2.67
CA ALA A 185 -11.64 -15.40 2.43
C ALA A 185 -13.02 -14.97 2.97
N GLU A 186 -13.05 -14.14 4.02
CA GLU A 186 -14.28 -13.59 4.60
C GLU A 186 -14.85 -12.40 3.83
N LEU A 187 -14.09 -11.83 2.89
CA LEU A 187 -14.53 -10.72 2.06
C LEU A 187 -15.42 -11.18 0.90
N ASP A 188 -16.37 -10.33 0.51
CA ASP A 188 -17.11 -10.53 -0.74
C ASP A 188 -16.18 -10.44 -1.96
N ASP A 189 -16.64 -10.92 -3.11
CA ASP A 189 -15.85 -10.99 -4.33
C ASP A 189 -15.28 -9.64 -4.78
N LYS A 190 -16.00 -8.53 -4.55
CA LYS A 190 -15.52 -7.21 -4.93
C LYS A 190 -14.43 -6.75 -3.96
N ALA A 191 -14.70 -6.77 -2.67
CA ALA A 191 -13.75 -6.37 -1.64
C ALA A 191 -12.48 -7.24 -1.68
N ARG A 192 -12.60 -8.55 -1.92
CA ARG A 192 -11.46 -9.45 -2.10
C ARG A 192 -10.62 -9.06 -3.32
N ARG A 193 -11.22 -8.75 -4.47
CA ARG A 193 -10.47 -8.27 -5.64
C ARG A 193 -9.77 -6.94 -5.38
N ASP A 194 -10.44 -6.03 -4.67
CA ASP A 194 -9.90 -4.70 -4.35
C ASP A 194 -8.73 -4.78 -3.34
N THR A 195 -8.60 -5.87 -2.59
CA THR A 195 -7.62 -6.01 -1.49
C THR A 195 -6.60 -7.14 -1.65
N MET A 196 -6.80 -8.09 -2.56
CA MET A 196 -5.91 -9.27 -2.70
C MET A 196 -4.46 -8.92 -3.04
N TYR A 197 -4.20 -7.73 -3.60
CA TYR A 197 -2.85 -7.26 -3.86
C TYR A 197 -2.03 -7.10 -2.56
N SER A 198 -2.67 -7.05 -1.39
CA SER A 198 -2.01 -7.13 -0.08
C SER A 198 -1.14 -8.38 0.10
N LEU A 199 -1.41 -9.48 -0.61
CA LEU A 199 -0.56 -10.68 -0.57
C LEU A 199 0.84 -10.47 -1.18
N ILE A 200 1.05 -9.36 -1.91
CA ILE A 200 2.33 -9.05 -2.54
C ILE A 200 3.49 -9.04 -1.54
N TYR A 201 3.24 -8.65 -0.28
CA TYR A 201 4.28 -8.53 0.75
C TYR A 201 4.89 -9.87 1.17
N PHE A 202 4.25 -11.00 0.86
CA PHE A 202 4.76 -12.33 1.18
C PHE A 202 5.75 -12.86 0.14
N HIS A 203 5.70 -12.36 -1.10
CA HIS A 203 6.59 -12.74 -2.19
C HIS A 203 6.87 -14.25 -2.24
N SER A 204 5.83 -15.09 -2.40
CA SER A 204 5.99 -16.54 -2.23
C SER A 204 5.27 -17.38 -3.29
N HIS A 205 5.69 -18.63 -3.44
CA HIS A 205 4.96 -19.58 -4.28
C HIS A 205 3.56 -19.89 -3.75
N ASP A 206 3.32 -19.80 -2.43
CA ASP A 206 1.99 -20.02 -1.86
C ASP A 206 1.00 -18.94 -2.32
N VAL A 207 1.47 -17.72 -2.59
CA VAL A 207 0.64 -16.68 -3.23
C VAL A 207 0.18 -17.14 -4.62
N LEU A 208 1.06 -17.79 -5.40
CA LEU A 208 0.69 -18.33 -6.72
C LEU A 208 -0.36 -19.44 -6.59
N ASP A 209 -0.20 -20.35 -5.63
CA ASP A 209 -1.18 -21.42 -5.36
C ASP A 209 -2.52 -20.83 -4.87
N TRP A 210 -2.47 -19.75 -4.09
CA TRP A 210 -3.65 -19.01 -3.69
C TRP A 210 -4.36 -18.36 -4.89
N ILE A 211 -3.63 -17.76 -5.83
CA ILE A 211 -4.19 -17.21 -7.08
C ILE A 211 -4.90 -18.31 -7.88
N GLU A 212 -4.28 -19.48 -8.03
CA GLU A 212 -4.88 -20.62 -8.73
C GLU A 212 -6.24 -21.03 -8.16
N SER A 213 -6.36 -20.97 -6.84
CA SER A 213 -7.57 -21.38 -6.12
C SER A 213 -8.65 -20.28 -6.07
N ASN A 214 -8.28 -19.01 -6.24
CA ASN A 214 -9.17 -17.88 -5.95
C ASN A 214 -9.45 -16.93 -7.13
N VAL A 215 -8.73 -17.06 -8.25
CA VAL A 215 -8.96 -16.19 -9.41
C VAL A 215 -10.42 -16.27 -9.87
N SER A 216 -11.02 -15.11 -10.09
CA SER A 216 -12.41 -15.01 -10.54
C SER A 216 -12.58 -13.92 -11.59
N SER A 217 -13.69 -14.00 -12.33
CA SER A 217 -14.04 -12.97 -13.30
C SER A 217 -14.62 -11.74 -12.57
N PRO A 218 -14.29 -10.50 -12.99
CA PRO A 218 -13.36 -10.16 -14.07
C PRO A 218 -11.89 -10.28 -13.66
N VAL A 219 -11.06 -10.80 -14.58
CA VAL A 219 -9.59 -10.82 -14.40
C VAL A 219 -9.01 -9.44 -14.70
N THR A 220 -8.69 -8.71 -13.64
CA THR A 220 -7.97 -7.43 -13.68
C THR A 220 -6.45 -7.65 -13.79
N GLU A 221 -5.71 -6.61 -14.17
CA GLU A 221 -4.24 -6.65 -14.24
C GLU A 221 -3.58 -6.89 -12.87
N ASP A 222 -4.28 -6.59 -11.77
CA ASP A 222 -3.74 -6.73 -10.42
C ASP A 222 -3.41 -8.17 -10.08
N TRP A 223 -4.15 -9.15 -10.62
CA TRP A 223 -3.83 -10.57 -10.46
C TRP A 223 -2.45 -10.89 -11.07
N GLY A 224 -2.18 -10.33 -12.25
CA GLY A 224 -0.88 -10.45 -12.90
C GLY A 224 0.22 -9.74 -12.13
N ARG A 225 -0.04 -8.55 -11.59
CA ARG A 225 0.93 -7.81 -10.76
C ARG A 225 1.26 -8.57 -9.47
N LEU A 226 0.26 -9.19 -8.83
CA LEU A 226 0.46 -10.03 -7.66
C LEU A 226 1.34 -11.25 -8.01
N ALA A 227 1.00 -11.96 -9.09
CA ALA A 227 1.80 -13.09 -9.56
C ALA A 227 3.24 -12.67 -9.87
N ALA A 228 3.45 -11.58 -10.62
CA ALA A 228 4.77 -11.08 -10.98
C ALA A 228 5.67 -10.81 -9.77
N GLY A 229 5.12 -10.33 -8.65
CA GLY A 229 5.87 -10.13 -7.42
C GLY A 229 6.02 -11.35 -6.53
N SER A 230 5.52 -12.52 -6.94
CA SER A 230 5.41 -13.73 -6.09
C SER A 230 6.17 -14.92 -6.68
N HIS A 231 7.49 -14.78 -6.88
CA HIS A 231 8.35 -15.86 -7.42
C HIS A 231 7.78 -16.49 -8.70
N PHE A 232 7.34 -15.66 -9.64
CA PHE A 232 6.75 -16.17 -10.87
C PHE A 232 7.80 -16.80 -11.77
N SER A 233 7.46 -17.96 -12.30
CA SER A 233 8.34 -18.84 -13.05
C SER A 233 7.80 -19.01 -14.47
N TRP A 234 8.69 -19.17 -15.47
CA TRP A 234 8.25 -19.51 -16.82
C TRP A 234 7.59 -20.88 -16.87
N LYS A 235 8.15 -21.88 -16.16
CA LYS A 235 7.49 -23.19 -16.02
C LYS A 235 6.05 -23.05 -15.49
N ARG A 236 5.80 -22.20 -14.49
CA ARG A 236 4.43 -21.91 -14.02
C ARG A 236 3.62 -21.20 -15.10
N ALA A 237 4.19 -20.22 -15.80
CA ALA A 237 3.53 -19.50 -16.88
C ALA A 237 3.03 -20.43 -17.99
N VAL A 238 3.84 -21.41 -18.42
CA VAL A 238 3.46 -22.43 -19.41
C VAL A 238 2.24 -23.22 -18.95
N VAL A 239 2.26 -23.72 -17.71
CA VAL A 239 1.11 -24.45 -17.12
C VAL A 239 -0.13 -23.57 -17.08
N TRP A 240 0.02 -22.30 -16.69
CA TRP A 240 -1.10 -21.36 -16.58
C TRP A 240 -1.71 -20.99 -17.93
N LEU A 241 -0.91 -20.87 -18.99
CA LEU A 241 -1.40 -20.65 -20.34
C LEU A 241 -2.30 -21.79 -20.85
N ASP A 242 -2.14 -23.01 -20.30
CA ASP A 242 -2.93 -24.19 -20.66
C ASP A 242 -4.09 -24.49 -19.68
N ALA A 243 -4.12 -23.85 -18.50
CA ALA A 243 -5.08 -24.12 -17.42
C ALA A 243 -6.47 -23.49 -17.62
N GLY A 244 -6.69 -22.77 -18.72
CA GLY A 244 -7.95 -22.11 -19.05
C GLY A 244 -7.90 -20.59 -18.95
N ARG A 245 -8.96 -19.94 -19.45
CA ARG A 245 -8.93 -18.50 -19.80
C ARG A 245 -8.61 -17.57 -18.63
N LEU A 246 -9.10 -17.86 -17.42
CA LEU A 246 -8.87 -16.95 -16.28
C LEU A 246 -7.39 -16.93 -15.91
N ILE A 247 -6.82 -18.11 -15.67
CA ILE A 247 -5.42 -18.29 -15.26
C ILE A 247 -4.44 -17.89 -16.38
N SER A 248 -4.77 -18.17 -17.65
CA SER A 248 -3.92 -17.77 -18.76
C SER A 248 -3.82 -16.25 -18.92
N LEU A 249 -4.89 -15.51 -18.63
CA LEU A 249 -4.86 -14.05 -18.59
C LEU A 249 -3.96 -13.54 -17.45
N VAL A 250 -4.03 -14.17 -16.27
CA VAL A 250 -3.12 -13.84 -15.16
C VAL A 250 -1.66 -14.05 -15.57
N ALA A 251 -1.33 -15.16 -16.24
CA ALA A 251 0.02 -15.41 -16.72
C ALA A 251 0.53 -14.33 -17.69
N LEU A 252 -0.31 -13.94 -18.66
CA LEU A 252 0.04 -12.89 -19.62
C LEU A 252 0.26 -11.53 -18.94
N ASP A 253 -0.61 -11.18 -17.99
CA ASP A 253 -0.49 -9.95 -17.24
C ASP A 253 0.73 -9.96 -16.30
N ALA A 254 1.07 -11.11 -15.72
CA ALA A 254 2.28 -11.27 -14.91
C ALA A 254 3.55 -11.07 -15.73
N LEU A 255 3.65 -11.70 -16.90
CA LEU A 255 4.77 -11.47 -17.83
C LEU A 255 4.85 -9.99 -18.26
N ALA A 256 3.71 -9.34 -18.48
CA ALA A 256 3.69 -7.93 -18.83
C ALA A 256 4.12 -7.02 -17.67
N ALA A 257 3.72 -7.36 -16.44
CA ALA A 257 4.08 -6.67 -15.22
C ALA A 257 5.58 -6.84 -14.87
N ILE A 258 6.19 -7.97 -15.22
CA ILE A 258 7.66 -8.18 -15.14
C ILE A 258 8.39 -7.23 -16.10
N VAL A 259 7.91 -7.10 -17.35
CA VAL A 259 8.53 -6.19 -18.33
C VAL A 259 8.34 -4.72 -17.94
N ARG A 260 7.17 -4.38 -17.39
CA ARG A 260 6.79 -3.01 -17.04
C ARG A 260 6.09 -2.98 -15.70
N PRO A 261 6.84 -2.95 -14.59
CA PRO A 261 6.26 -2.83 -13.26
C PRO A 261 5.66 -1.43 -13.10
N GLN A 262 4.32 -1.33 -13.10
CA GLN A 262 3.61 -0.03 -13.09
C GLN A 262 3.38 0.51 -11.68
N SER A 263 3.21 -0.35 -10.67
CA SER A 263 3.04 0.08 -9.28
C SER A 263 4.40 0.42 -8.64
N PRO A 264 4.50 1.45 -7.77
CA PRO A 264 5.70 1.74 -6.98
C PRO A 264 6.27 0.50 -6.27
N LEU A 265 5.43 -0.22 -5.53
CA LEU A 265 5.84 -1.41 -4.79
C LEU A 265 6.49 -2.49 -5.67
N LEU A 266 5.87 -2.80 -6.80
CA LEU A 266 6.44 -3.75 -7.76
C LEU A 266 7.72 -3.22 -8.43
N ARG A 267 7.88 -1.90 -8.61
CA ARG A 267 9.14 -1.32 -9.11
C ARG A 267 10.27 -1.50 -8.10
N ASP A 268 9.97 -1.29 -6.82
CA ASP A 268 10.94 -1.45 -5.73
C ASP A 268 11.36 -2.91 -5.59
N TYR A 269 10.41 -3.85 -5.75
CA TYR A 269 10.71 -5.29 -5.76
C TYR A 269 11.55 -5.72 -6.98
N GLY A 270 11.31 -5.11 -8.15
CA GLY A 270 12.04 -5.44 -9.38
C GLY A 270 11.80 -6.89 -9.85
N PRO A 271 10.54 -7.27 -10.17
CA PRO A 271 10.16 -8.65 -10.46
C PRO A 271 10.92 -9.21 -11.67
N GLN A 272 11.29 -10.49 -11.57
CA GLN A 272 11.90 -11.24 -12.66
C GLN A 272 11.33 -12.65 -12.69
N LEU A 273 11.38 -13.29 -13.85
CA LEU A 273 11.14 -14.72 -13.94
C LEU A 273 12.26 -15.48 -13.22
N GLU A 274 11.89 -16.43 -12.36
CA GLU A 274 12.85 -17.30 -11.68
C GLU A 274 13.62 -18.19 -12.65
N ASP A 275 12.91 -18.76 -13.63
CA ASP A 275 13.47 -19.50 -14.75
C ASP A 275 13.14 -18.78 -16.06
N LYS A 276 14.18 -18.29 -16.75
CA LYS A 276 14.02 -17.68 -18.06
C LYS A 276 14.14 -18.74 -19.16
N PRO A 277 13.17 -18.85 -20.08
CA PRO A 277 13.28 -19.72 -21.24
C PRO A 277 14.22 -19.13 -22.30
N ASP A 278 14.60 -19.97 -23.25
CA ASP A 278 15.19 -19.48 -24.48
C ASP A 278 14.17 -18.72 -25.34
N SER A 279 14.70 -17.88 -26.22
CA SER A 279 13.92 -16.98 -27.07
C SER A 279 13.00 -17.69 -28.06
N VAL A 280 13.35 -18.92 -28.48
CA VAL A 280 12.58 -19.70 -29.45
C VAL A 280 11.40 -20.36 -28.75
N SER A 281 11.65 -21.03 -27.62
CA SER A 281 10.61 -21.67 -26.81
C SER A 281 9.56 -20.65 -26.35
N PHE A 282 10.00 -19.50 -25.83
CA PHE A 282 9.09 -18.43 -25.39
C PHE A 282 8.14 -18.00 -26.51
N ARG A 283 8.69 -17.73 -27.70
CA ARG A 283 7.91 -17.30 -28.87
C ARG A 283 6.90 -18.37 -29.28
N GLN A 284 7.34 -19.62 -29.42
CA GLN A 284 6.49 -20.73 -29.86
C GLN A 284 5.32 -20.97 -28.91
N THR A 285 5.57 -20.94 -27.59
CA THR A 285 4.52 -21.09 -26.57
C THR A 285 3.48 -19.98 -26.68
N LEU A 286 3.90 -18.72 -26.76
CA LEU A 286 2.96 -17.61 -26.88
C LEU A 286 2.17 -17.66 -28.20
N GLU A 287 2.84 -17.92 -29.33
CA GLU A 287 2.18 -18.04 -30.65
C GLU A 287 1.14 -19.17 -30.65
N SER A 288 1.47 -20.33 -30.06
CA SER A 288 0.51 -21.43 -29.88
C SER A 288 -0.68 -21.07 -28.98
N TYR A 289 -0.46 -20.27 -27.93
CA TYR A 289 -1.56 -19.75 -27.13
C TYR A 289 -2.45 -18.77 -27.92
N LEU A 290 -1.87 -17.87 -28.71
CA LEU A 290 -2.63 -16.91 -29.53
C LEU A 290 -3.58 -17.58 -30.50
N GLU A 291 -3.15 -18.70 -31.09
CA GLU A 291 -3.97 -19.44 -32.03
C GLU A 291 -5.28 -19.91 -31.39
N ARG A 292 -5.24 -20.23 -30.09
CA ARG A 292 -6.36 -20.69 -29.26
C ARG A 292 -7.22 -19.55 -28.74
N ASP A 293 -6.63 -18.43 -28.33
CA ASP A 293 -7.35 -17.26 -27.81
C ASP A 293 -6.96 -15.95 -28.52
N ARG A 294 -7.75 -15.58 -29.53
CA ARG A 294 -7.45 -14.46 -30.45
C ARG A 294 -8.09 -13.14 -30.05
N VAL A 295 -8.57 -12.98 -28.81
CA VAL A 295 -9.23 -11.73 -28.42
C VAL A 295 -8.27 -10.54 -28.44
N PRO A 296 -8.76 -9.30 -28.65
CA PRO A 296 -7.90 -8.11 -28.77
C PRO A 296 -6.92 -7.90 -27.60
N ARG A 297 -7.36 -8.15 -26.35
CA ARG A 297 -6.50 -8.05 -25.15
C ARG A 297 -5.29 -8.98 -25.23
N VAL A 298 -5.51 -10.24 -25.61
CA VAL A 298 -4.44 -11.24 -25.72
C VAL A 298 -3.46 -10.84 -26.83
N ARG A 299 -3.97 -10.47 -28.02
CA ARG A 299 -3.13 -10.03 -29.15
C ARG A 299 -2.23 -8.87 -28.75
N LYS A 300 -2.79 -7.82 -28.15
CA LYS A 300 -2.05 -6.63 -27.71
C LYS A 300 -0.98 -6.96 -26.67
N THR A 301 -1.32 -7.82 -25.71
CA THR A 301 -0.38 -8.23 -24.66
C THR A 301 0.77 -9.04 -25.26
N MET A 302 0.48 -9.98 -26.15
CA MET A 302 1.51 -10.76 -26.83
C MET A 302 2.44 -9.92 -27.71
N GLU A 303 1.90 -8.99 -28.50
CA GLU A 303 2.72 -8.06 -29.28
C GLU A 303 3.68 -7.28 -28.38
N PHE A 304 3.20 -6.85 -27.21
CA PHE A 304 4.02 -6.20 -26.20
C PHE A 304 5.12 -7.13 -25.64
N LEU A 305 4.80 -8.37 -25.28
CA LEU A 305 5.77 -9.34 -24.77
C LEU A 305 6.84 -9.67 -25.81
N LEU A 306 6.44 -9.95 -27.06
CA LEU A 306 7.36 -10.27 -28.15
C LEU A 306 8.28 -9.09 -28.51
N LYS A 307 7.82 -7.84 -28.34
CA LYS A 307 8.66 -6.65 -28.51
C LYS A 307 9.73 -6.51 -27.41
N ASN A 308 9.46 -7.06 -26.22
CA ASN A 308 10.34 -6.95 -25.04
C ASN A 308 10.97 -8.29 -24.63
N LEU A 309 11.15 -9.19 -25.61
CA LEU A 309 11.55 -10.58 -25.39
C LEU A 309 12.86 -10.69 -24.58
N LYS A 310 13.82 -9.80 -24.80
CA LYS A 310 15.12 -9.76 -24.10
C LYS A 310 14.99 -9.67 -22.57
N THR A 311 13.91 -9.12 -22.04
CA THR A 311 13.70 -8.99 -20.59
C THR A 311 13.28 -10.33 -19.97
N LEU A 312 12.56 -11.15 -20.74
CA LEU A 312 11.92 -12.38 -20.29
C LEU A 312 12.68 -13.65 -20.65
N THR A 313 13.66 -13.59 -21.56
CA THR A 313 14.36 -14.76 -22.05
C THR A 313 15.84 -14.74 -21.69
N SER A 314 16.45 -15.92 -21.65
CA SER A 314 17.91 -16.06 -21.61
C SER A 314 18.50 -15.80 -23.00
N HIS A 315 19.79 -15.46 -23.02
CA HIS A 315 20.59 -15.40 -24.25
C HIS A 315 20.64 -16.73 -24.99
#